data_AF-A0A2W1TKB4-F1
#
_entry.id   AF-A0A2W1TKB4-F1
#
_cell.length_a   1.000
_cell.length_b   1.000
_cell.length_c   1.000
_cell.angle_alpha   90.00
_cell.angle_beta   90.00
_cell.angle_gamma   90.00
#
_symmetry.space_group_name_H-M   'P 1'
#
loop_
_entity.id
_entity.type
_entity.pdbx_description
1 polymer ?
#
loop_
_entity_poly.entity_id
_entity_poly.type
_entity_poly.pdbx_seq_one_letter_code
_entity_poly.pdbx_strand_id
1 'polypeptide(L)' 'MTDQPKQIGGGNTEQLRFHLGRAVENGVTQDELIEAITHVTLYAGWPNGMAAMGVAKRLFAPEEQ' A
#
# COMPACT_ATOMS: atom_id res chain seq x y z
N MET A 1 18.86 4.65 18.73
CA MET A 1 19.43 4.51 17.38
C MET A 1 19.00 3.14 16.86
N THR A 2 17.85 2.91 16.24
CA THR A 2 16.74 3.70 15.73
C THR A 2 15.46 2.95 16.14
N ASP A 3 14.53 3.59 16.83
CA ASP A 3 13.23 2.97 17.08
C ASP A 3 12.48 2.95 15.75
N GLN A 4 12.58 1.86 15.00
CA GLN A 4 11.60 1.56 13.97
C GLN A 4 10.27 1.42 14.72
N PRO A 5 9.27 2.28 14.47
CA PRO A 5 7.99 2.12 15.11
C PRO A 5 7.49 0.73 14.75
N LYS A 6 7.30 -0.10 15.79
CA LYS A 6 6.68 -1.41 15.73
C LYS A 6 5.30 -1.29 15.09
N GLN A 7 5.28 -1.29 13.76
CA GLN A 7 4.10 -1.51 12.94
C GLN A 7 3.53 -2.85 13.40
N ILE A 8 2.41 -2.81 14.11
CA ILE A 8 1.73 -4.01 14.55
C ILE A 8 1.30 -4.77 13.28
N GLY A 9 2.01 -5.86 12.99
CA GLY A 9 1.58 -6.89 12.04
C GLY A 9 2.29 -6.88 10.69
N GLY A 10 3.39 -7.64 10.59
CA GLY A 10 3.98 -8.03 9.29
C GLY A 10 2.98 -8.74 8.35
N GLY A 11 1.86 -9.26 8.88
CA GLY A 11 0.77 -9.86 8.09
C GLY A 11 -0.03 -8.87 7.24
N ASN A 12 -0.10 -7.57 7.59
CA ASN A 12 -0.89 -6.60 6.83
C ASN A 12 -0.26 -6.27 5.46
N THR A 13 1.08 -6.22 5.38
CA THR A 13 1.78 -5.82 4.15
C THR A 13 1.72 -6.89 3.06
N GLU A 14 1.79 -8.17 3.43
CA GLU A 14 1.67 -9.29 2.49
C GLU A 14 0.25 -9.40 1.93
N GLN A 15 -0.76 -9.26 2.80
CA GLN A 15 -2.17 -9.20 2.39
C GLN A 15 -2.46 -7.99 1.50
N LEU A 16 -1.91 -6.82 1.82
CA LEU A 16 -2.01 -5.63 0.95
C LEU A 16 -1.41 -5.89 -0.42
N ARG A 17 -0.26 -6.56 -0.52
CA ARG A 17 0.32 -6.90 -1.83
C ARG A 17 -0.62 -7.77 -2.65
N PHE A 18 -1.20 -8.81 -2.04
CA PHE A 18 -2.14 -9.69 -2.70
C PHE A 18 -3.39 -8.94 -3.16
N HIS A 19 -4.06 -8.20 -2.27
CA HIS A 19 -5.32 -7.52 -2.60
C HIS A 19 -5.15 -6.34 -3.54
N LEU A 20 -4.11 -5.53 -3.38
CA LEU A 20 -3.83 -4.43 -4.30
C LEU A 20 -3.40 -4.94 -5.68
N GLY A 21 -2.65 -6.05 -5.74
CA GLY A 21 -2.35 -6.72 -7.03
C GLY A 21 -3.62 -7.18 -7.74
N ARG A 22 -4.52 -7.87 -7.02
CA ARG A 22 -5.84 -8.28 -7.55
C ARG A 22 -6.70 -7.08 -7.97
N ALA A 23 -6.61 -5.94 -7.28
CA ALA A 23 -7.33 -4.73 -7.67
C ALA A 23 -6.85 -4.23 -9.05
N VAL A 24 -5.54 -4.19 -9.28
CA VAL A 24 -4.96 -3.81 -10.58
C VAL A 24 -5.34 -4.81 -11.68
N GLU A 25 -5.28 -6.12 -11.41
CA GLU A 25 -5.72 -7.16 -12.34
C GLU A 25 -7.20 -7.02 -12.73
N ASN A 26 -8.03 -6.48 -11.83
CA ASN A 26 -9.45 -6.21 -12.07
C ASN A 26 -9.71 -4.83 -12.71
N GLY A 27 -8.66 -4.08 -13.07
CA GLY A 27 -8.76 -2.81 -13.79
C GLY A 27 -8.74 -1.56 -12.92
N VAL A 28 -8.46 -1.66 -11.61
CA VAL A 28 -8.24 -0.46 -10.79
C VAL A 28 -6.98 0.25 -11.26
N THR A 29 -7.13 1.53 -11.60
CA THR A 29 -6.05 2.38 -12.09
C THR A 29 -5.15 2.85 -10.95
N GLN A 30 -3.97 3.36 -11.31
CA GLN A 30 -3.04 3.93 -10.35
C GLN A 30 -3.66 5.09 -9.56
N ASP A 31 -4.39 5.98 -10.24
CA ASP A 31 -5.00 7.16 -9.62
C ASP A 31 -6.11 6.77 -8.62
N GLU A 32 -6.99 5.82 -8.98
CA GLU A 32 -8.01 5.30 -8.06
C GLU A 32 -7.40 4.65 -6.82
N LEU A 33 -6.28 3.94 -6.98
CA LEU A 33 -5.53 3.35 -5.87
C LEU A 33 -4.94 4.43 -4.96
N ILE A 34 -4.39 5.51 -5.53
CA ILE A 34 -3.88 6.65 -4.77
C ILE A 34 -5.00 7.34 -4.00
N GLU A 35 -6.16 7.56 -4.62
CA GLU A 35 -7.33 8.16 -3.98
C GLU A 35 -7.85 7.30 -2.81
N ALA A 36 -7.99 5.99 -3.02
CA ALA A 36 -8.43 5.07 -1.99
C ALA A 36 -7.45 5.03 -0.80
N ILE A 37 -6.15 4.95 -1.06
CA ILE A 37 -5.13 4.99 0.00
C ILE A 37 -5.13 6.34 0.71
N THR A 38 -5.31 7.45 0.00
CA THR A 38 -5.43 8.79 0.60
C THR A 38 -6.63 8.85 1.55
N HIS A 39 -7.78 8.31 1.15
CA HIS A 39 -8.97 8.23 1.99
C HIS A 39 -8.73 7.37 3.25
N VAL A 40 -8.15 6.18 3.08
CA VAL A 40 -7.79 5.29 4.20
C VAL A 40 -6.77 5.96 5.12
N THR A 41 -5.85 6.77 4.61
CA THR A 41 -4.86 7.51 5.43
C THR A 41 -5.56 8.48 6.39
N LEU A 42 -6.62 9.15 5.93
CA LEU A 42 -7.39 10.09 6.75
C LEU A 42 -8.18 9.38 7.87
N TYR A 43 -8.65 8.16 7.63
CA TYR A 43 -9.47 7.41 8.61
C TYR A 43 -8.70 6.41 9.47
N ALA A 44 -7.68 5.76 8.92
CA ALA A 44 -6.87 4.74 9.57
C ALA A 44 -5.50 5.26 10.01
N GLY A 45 -5.19 6.53 9.73
CA GLY A 45 -3.97 7.21 10.15
C GLY A 45 -2.78 7.06 9.18
N TRP A 46 -1.86 8.02 9.31
CA TRP A 46 -0.69 8.15 8.45
C TRP A 46 0.20 6.90 8.36
N PRO A 47 0.50 6.18 9.47
CA PRO A 47 1.35 4.99 9.42
C PRO A 47 0.81 3.86 8.53
N ASN A 48 -0.52 3.66 8.54
CA ASN A 48 -1.19 2.64 7.72
C ASN A 48 -1.22 3.07 6.24
N GLY A 49 -1.51 4.34 5.97
CA GLY A 49 -1.47 4.91 4.63
C GLY A 49 -0.10 4.77 3.97
N MET A 50 0.97 5.11 4.69
CA MET A 50 2.34 5.00 4.18
C MET A 50 2.75 3.55 3.91
N ALA A 51 2.30 2.59 4.74
CA ALA A 51 2.52 1.17 4.47
C ALA A 51 1.83 0.72 3.16
N ALA A 52 0.57 1.12 2.95
CA ALA A 52 -0.17 0.84 1.73
C ALA A 52 0.46 1.51 0.50
N MET A 53 0.86 2.79 0.59
CA MET A 53 1.56 3.51 -0.50
C MET A 53 2.88 2.81 -0.89
N GLY A 54 3.64 2.32 0.09
CA GLY A 54 4.86 1.58 -0.17
C GLY A 54 4.64 0.27 -0.95
N VAL A 55 3.50 -0.39 -0.75
CA VAL A 55 3.09 -1.56 -1.53
C VAL A 55 2.62 -1.14 -2.92
N ALA A 56 1.73 -0.15 -3.02
CA ALA A 56 1.17 0.34 -4.28
C ALA A 56 2.28 0.80 -5.25
N LYS A 57 3.30 1.50 -4.76
CA LYS A 57 4.43 1.95 -5.58
C LYS A 57 5.15 0.79 -6.29
N ARG A 58 5.22 -0.40 -5.68
CA ARG A 58 5.86 -1.58 -6.29
C ARG A 58 5.02 -2.24 -7.37
N LEU A 59 3.69 -2.03 -7.39
CA LEU A 59 2.81 -2.59 -8.41
C LEU A 59 2.88 -1.82 -9.73
N PHE A 60 3.24 -0.54 -9.67
CA PHE A 60 3.36 0.34 -10.84
C PHE A 60 4.82 0.73 -11.13
N ALA A 61 5.78 0.14 -10.42
CA ALA A 61 7.17 0.31 -10.75
C ALA A 61 7.42 -0.33 -12.13
N PRO A 62 8.22 0.30 -13.01
CA PRO A 62 8.69 -0.38 -14.22
C PRO A 62 9.38 -1.69 -13.82
N GLU A 63 9.23 -2.75 -14.62
CA GLU A 63 10.07 -3.93 -14.45
C GLU A 63 11.54 -3.52 -14.68
N GLU A 64 12.32 -3.39 -13.62
CA GLU A 64 13.78 -3.46 -13.73
C GLU A 64 14.11 -4.91 -14.10
N GLN A 65 14.47 -5.11 -15.36
CA GLN A 65 15.02 -6.36 -15.90
C GLN A 65 16.42 -6.64 -15.36
#